data_AF-A0AAV1CZX0-F1
#
_entry.id   AF-A0AAV1CZX0-F1
#
_cell.length_a   1.000
_cell.length_b   1.000
_cell.length_c   1.000
_cell.angle_alpha   90.00
_cell.angle_beta   90.00
_cell.angle_gamma   90.00
#
_symmetry.space_group_name_H-M   'P 1'
#
loop_
_entity.id
_entity.type
_entity.pdbx_description
1 polymer ?
#
loop_
_entity_poly.entity_id
_entity_poly.type
_entity_poly.pdbx_seq_one_letter_code
_entity_poly.pdbx_strand_id
1 'polypeptide(L)'
;MVSVNLGMLHYVLDHVYGALLHRTRISPPFFSRGWGGTKLELLERMIKQWFPYVEGENWPPVLVEPIWKVVWESKNAVLKEGIFKTPCGDELLGALPTESHTARVAFLAPKFVPPQSLACVVHLAGTGDHTFERRLRLGGPLLKENIATMVLESPFYGKRRPLLQRGAKLLCVSDLLVLGRVTIEEARSLLYWLDCEAGFGKMGVCGLSMGGVHAAMVGSLHPTPVATLPFLSPHSAVVAFCEGVLKHATAWDALREDLAVEKAEMTLEEVRQRMRNVLSLTDVTRFPVPKNPNAVIFVAATDDGYIPKHSVLELQKAWPGSEVRWVTGGHVSSILLHGACGSRDITSVGRSAVFKLTRVSCYAEVLEGLDSMSEEDLSAMDLIPLEGK
;
A
#
# COMPACT_ATOMS: atom_id res chain seq x y z
N MET A 1 8.85 41.60 9.07
CA MET A 1 9.36 40.25 8.76
C MET A 1 8.16 39.32 8.85
N VAL A 2 7.54 38.99 7.72
CA VAL A 2 6.32 38.14 7.71
C VAL A 2 6.79 36.72 8.01
N SER A 3 6.40 36.17 9.16
CA SER A 3 6.59 34.75 9.45
C SER A 3 5.71 33.97 8.50
N VAL A 4 6.27 33.54 7.36
CA VAL A 4 5.58 32.63 6.45
C VAL A 4 5.37 31.34 7.24
N ASN A 5 4.11 31.02 7.55
CA ASN A 5 3.77 29.78 8.24
C ASN A 5 4.12 28.61 7.31
N LEU A 6 5.26 27.96 7.58
CA LEU A 6 5.80 26.89 6.74
C LEU A 6 4.79 25.75 6.53
N GLY A 7 3.96 25.43 7.52
CA GLY A 7 2.90 24.43 7.40
C GLY A 7 1.82 24.83 6.38
N MET A 8 1.41 26.10 6.41
CA MET A 8 0.49 26.66 5.40
C MET A 8 1.10 26.61 3.99
N LEU A 9 2.41 26.82 3.84
CA LEU A 9 3.09 26.69 2.55
C LEU A 9 3.05 25.25 2.02
N HIS A 10 3.31 24.25 2.87
CA HIS A 10 3.21 22.83 2.48
C HIS A 10 1.79 22.43 2.07
N TYR A 11 0.79 22.82 2.86
CA TYR A 11 -0.61 22.57 2.58
C TYR A 11 -1.08 23.26 1.29
N VAL A 12 -0.67 24.52 1.08
CA VAL A 12 -0.95 25.29 -0.14
C VAL A 12 -0.23 24.68 -1.34
N LEU A 13 1.00 24.17 -1.20
CA LEU A 13 1.69 23.47 -2.28
C LEU A 13 0.94 22.21 -2.69
N ASP A 14 0.49 21.37 -1.75
CA ASP A 14 -0.32 20.19 -2.06
C ASP A 14 -1.63 20.56 -2.78
N HIS A 15 -2.33 21.58 -2.27
CA HIS A 15 -3.61 22.03 -2.84
C HIS A 15 -3.44 22.73 -4.18
N VAL A 16 -2.45 23.60 -4.34
CA VAL A 16 -2.21 24.30 -5.60
C VAL A 16 -1.65 23.34 -6.64
N TYR A 17 -0.68 22.49 -6.30
CA TYR A 17 -0.14 21.50 -7.23
C TYR A 17 -1.23 20.51 -7.68
N GLY A 18 -1.94 19.89 -6.74
CA GLY A 18 -2.95 18.91 -7.09
C GLY A 18 -4.22 19.51 -7.68
N ALA A 19 -4.72 20.65 -7.18
CA ALA A 19 -5.89 21.29 -7.78
C ALA A 19 -5.58 21.94 -9.12
N LEU A 20 -4.44 22.60 -9.31
CA LEU A 20 -4.10 23.19 -10.61
C LEU A 20 -3.86 22.09 -11.65
N LEU A 21 -3.06 21.05 -11.36
CA LEU A 21 -2.80 19.97 -12.32
C LEU A 21 -4.05 19.17 -12.68
N HIS A 22 -4.96 18.93 -11.72
CA HIS A 22 -6.16 18.15 -11.98
C HIS A 22 -7.32 18.99 -12.54
N ARG A 23 -7.50 20.25 -12.10
CA ARG A 23 -8.57 21.13 -12.63
C ARG A 23 -8.27 21.65 -14.04
N THR A 24 -7.00 21.80 -14.40
CA THR A 24 -6.60 22.24 -15.76
C THR A 24 -6.75 21.14 -16.83
N ARG A 25 -7.18 19.92 -16.46
CA ARG A 25 -7.37 18.77 -17.36
C ARG A 25 -6.15 18.42 -18.24
N ILE A 26 -4.95 18.85 -17.84
CA ILE A 26 -3.70 18.54 -18.56
C ILE A 26 -3.44 17.02 -18.54
N SER A 27 -3.86 16.34 -17.47
CA SER A 27 -3.88 14.88 -17.38
C SER A 27 -5.31 14.33 -17.46
N PRO A 28 -5.52 13.12 -18.01
CA PRO A 28 -6.84 12.49 -17.96
C PRO A 28 -7.28 12.28 -16.50
N PRO A 29 -8.60 12.37 -16.21
CA PRO A 29 -9.13 12.07 -14.89
C PRO A 29 -9.10 10.57 -14.59
N PHE A 30 -9.19 10.22 -13.31
CA PHE A 30 -9.53 8.87 -12.86
C PHE A 30 -10.98 8.54 -13.21
N PHE A 31 -11.24 7.26 -13.43
CA PHE A 31 -12.57 6.68 -13.62
C PHE A 31 -13.31 7.20 -14.86
N SER A 32 -12.57 7.54 -15.92
CA SER A 32 -13.13 8.10 -17.15
C SER A 32 -14.02 7.12 -17.94
N ARG A 33 -14.06 5.84 -17.55
CA ARG A 33 -14.93 4.80 -18.12
C ARG A 33 -16.00 4.32 -17.12
N GLY A 34 -16.27 5.07 -16.06
CA GLY A 34 -17.39 4.82 -15.16
C GLY A 34 -17.06 3.85 -14.01
N TRP A 35 -18.07 3.11 -13.57
CA TRP A 35 -18.02 2.26 -12.39
C TRP A 35 -17.37 0.90 -12.66
N GLY A 36 -17.50 0.39 -13.90
CA GLY A 36 -16.95 -0.89 -14.33
C GLY A 36 -17.95 -2.06 -14.31
N GLY A 37 -19.25 -1.78 -14.22
CA GLY A 37 -20.33 -2.75 -14.43
C GLY A 37 -20.22 -4.02 -13.57
N THR A 38 -20.36 -5.18 -14.21
CA THR A 38 -20.35 -6.51 -13.54
C THR A 38 -19.08 -6.77 -12.73
N LYS A 39 -17.94 -6.17 -13.07
CA LYS A 39 -16.71 -6.26 -12.26
C LYS A 39 -16.90 -5.63 -10.88
N LEU A 40 -17.61 -4.50 -10.81
CA LEU A 40 -17.88 -3.85 -9.53
C LEU A 40 -18.85 -4.68 -8.69
N GLU A 41 -19.92 -5.19 -9.31
CA GLU A 41 -20.91 -6.04 -8.63
C GLU A 41 -20.27 -7.30 -8.04
N LEU A 42 -19.36 -7.94 -8.79
CA LEU A 42 -18.55 -9.06 -8.31
C LEU A 42 -17.78 -8.69 -7.05
N LEU A 43 -17.06 -7.56 -7.06
CA LEU A 43 -16.24 -7.12 -5.92
C LEU A 43 -17.09 -6.76 -4.71
N GLU A 44 -18.21 -6.06 -4.91
CA GLU A 44 -19.16 -5.76 -3.84
C GLU A 44 -19.72 -7.04 -3.21
N ARG A 45 -20.05 -8.05 -4.02
CA ARG A 45 -20.49 -9.37 -3.55
C ARG A 45 -19.41 -10.08 -2.74
N MET A 46 -18.19 -10.18 -3.30
CA MET A 46 -17.06 -10.84 -2.63
C MET A 46 -16.75 -10.18 -1.29
N ILE A 47 -16.75 -8.85 -1.23
CA ILE A 47 -16.40 -8.11 -0.02
C ILE A 47 -17.51 -8.18 1.03
N LYS A 48 -18.79 -8.14 0.62
CA LYS A 48 -19.94 -8.37 1.53
C LYS A 48 -19.94 -9.78 2.12
N GLN A 49 -19.47 -10.78 1.38
CA GLN A 49 -19.26 -12.13 1.89
C GLN A 49 -18.04 -12.23 2.80
N TRP A 50 -17.06 -11.33 2.67
CA TRP A 50 -15.84 -11.35 3.47
C TRP A 50 -15.97 -10.71 4.85
N PHE A 51 -16.53 -9.49 4.94
CA PHE A 51 -16.59 -8.76 6.22
C PHE A 51 -17.28 -9.49 7.38
N PRO A 52 -18.33 -10.32 7.18
CA PRO A 52 -18.95 -11.08 8.27
C PRO A 52 -18.11 -12.26 8.80
N TYR A 53 -17.06 -12.69 8.08
CA TYR A 53 -16.28 -13.90 8.38
C TYR A 53 -14.82 -13.62 8.76
N VAL A 54 -14.39 -12.36 8.77
CA VAL A 54 -13.00 -12.01 9.17
C VAL A 54 -12.76 -12.18 10.68
N GLU A 55 -13.82 -12.32 11.47
CA GLU A 55 -13.74 -12.79 12.85
C GLU A 55 -13.70 -14.33 12.87
N GLY A 56 -12.49 -14.91 12.80
CA GLY A 56 -12.25 -16.30 13.20
C GLY A 56 -11.58 -17.23 12.19
N GLU A 57 -11.57 -16.91 10.88
CA GLU A 57 -10.89 -17.77 9.89
C GLU A 57 -9.52 -17.21 9.48
N ASN A 58 -8.47 -17.88 9.96
CA ASN A 58 -7.08 -17.64 9.57
C ASN A 58 -6.85 -18.24 8.17
N TRP A 59 -7.43 -17.66 7.11
CA TRP A 59 -7.30 -18.25 5.77
C TRP A 59 -5.84 -18.16 5.29
N PRO A 60 -5.17 -19.30 5.03
CA PRO A 60 -3.76 -19.31 4.72
C PRO A 60 -3.52 -18.66 3.35
N PRO A 61 -2.48 -17.81 3.21
CA PRO A 61 -2.06 -17.32 1.90
C PRO A 61 -1.67 -18.49 0.99
N VAL A 62 -1.90 -18.34 -0.31
CA VAL A 62 -1.47 -19.34 -1.30
C VAL A 62 0.04 -19.25 -1.46
N LEU A 63 0.74 -20.39 -1.37
CA LEU A 63 2.16 -20.44 -1.65
C LEU A 63 2.42 -20.11 -3.13
N VAL A 64 3.36 -19.21 -3.36
CA VAL A 64 3.80 -18.83 -4.72
C VAL A 64 5.21 -19.33 -4.96
N GLU A 65 5.53 -19.57 -6.23
CA GLU A 65 6.86 -20.01 -6.66
C GLU A 65 7.46 -18.97 -7.62
N PRO A 66 8.10 -17.91 -7.10
CA PRO A 66 8.71 -16.90 -7.96
C PRO A 66 9.91 -17.46 -8.73
N ILE A 67 9.90 -17.26 -10.04
CA ILE A 67 11.01 -17.59 -10.94
C ILE A 67 11.95 -16.39 -10.97
N TRP A 68 13.17 -16.55 -10.46
CA TRP A 68 14.12 -15.47 -10.26
C TRP A 68 15.16 -15.36 -11.38
N LYS A 69 15.50 -14.11 -11.74
CA LYS A 69 16.64 -13.74 -12.57
C LYS A 69 17.52 -12.75 -11.80
N VAL A 70 18.81 -13.04 -11.67
CA VAL A 70 19.77 -12.08 -11.12
C VAL A 70 19.95 -10.93 -12.12
N VAL A 71 19.72 -9.71 -11.66
CA VAL A 71 19.86 -8.49 -12.49
C VAL A 71 21.07 -7.66 -12.09
N TRP A 72 21.51 -7.77 -10.84
CA TRP A 72 22.71 -7.13 -10.35
C TRP A 72 23.26 -7.89 -9.15
N GLU A 73 24.59 -7.88 -8.99
CA GLU A 73 25.27 -8.51 -7.88
C GLU A 73 26.50 -7.71 -7.49
N SER A 74 26.81 -7.73 -6.18
CA SER A 74 28.06 -7.23 -5.62
C SER A 74 28.69 -8.28 -4.71
N LYS A 75 29.77 -7.89 -4.02
CA LYS A 75 30.39 -8.74 -3.00
C LYS A 75 29.40 -9.11 -1.88
N ASN A 76 28.57 -8.16 -1.43
CA ASN A 76 27.79 -8.30 -0.20
C ASN A 76 26.27 -8.32 -0.42
N ALA A 77 25.79 -8.11 -1.65
CA ALA A 77 24.35 -8.04 -1.93
C ALA A 77 24.03 -8.52 -3.33
N VAL A 78 22.80 -9.01 -3.51
CA VAL A 78 22.25 -9.47 -4.80
C VAL A 78 20.87 -8.84 -5.02
N LEU A 79 20.63 -8.41 -6.25
CA LEU A 79 19.33 -7.97 -6.73
C LEU A 79 18.81 -8.97 -7.76
N LYS A 80 17.63 -9.52 -7.49
CA LYS A 80 16.90 -10.43 -8.38
C LYS A 80 15.60 -9.78 -8.83
N GLU A 81 15.18 -10.04 -10.05
CA GLU A 81 13.81 -9.82 -10.49
C GLU A 81 13.11 -11.17 -10.63
N GLY A 82 11.90 -11.26 -10.09
CA GLY A 82 11.08 -12.46 -10.09
C GLY A 82 9.74 -12.25 -10.77
N ILE A 83 9.18 -13.34 -11.28
CA ILE A 83 7.80 -13.41 -11.76
C ILE A 83 7.09 -14.62 -11.17
N PHE A 84 5.79 -14.51 -10.90
CA PHE A 84 4.94 -15.61 -10.48
C PHE A 84 3.50 -15.40 -10.96
N LYS A 85 2.70 -16.46 -11.02
CA LYS A 85 1.27 -16.36 -11.34
C LYS A 85 0.55 -15.68 -10.17
N THR A 86 -0.31 -14.71 -10.48
CA THR A 86 -1.12 -14.03 -9.47
C THR A 86 -1.97 -15.05 -8.69
N PRO A 87 -1.88 -15.10 -7.34
CA PRO A 87 -2.54 -16.12 -6.52
C PRO A 87 -4.01 -15.76 -6.25
N CYS A 88 -4.81 -15.67 -7.31
CA CYS A 88 -6.22 -15.31 -7.24
C CYS A 88 -7.08 -16.34 -7.97
N GLY A 89 -8.32 -16.54 -7.50
CA GLY A 89 -9.29 -17.41 -8.17
C GLY A 89 -9.77 -16.87 -9.53
N ASP A 90 -10.34 -17.76 -10.34
CA ASP A 90 -10.70 -17.47 -11.74
C ASP A 90 -11.65 -16.27 -11.90
N GLU A 91 -12.60 -16.09 -10.96
CA GLU A 91 -13.51 -14.92 -10.98
C GLU A 91 -12.75 -13.60 -10.90
N LEU A 92 -11.78 -13.50 -9.99
CA LEU A 92 -10.97 -12.28 -9.81
C LEU A 92 -9.96 -12.11 -10.95
N LEU A 93 -9.38 -13.20 -11.47
CA LEU A 93 -8.52 -13.15 -12.66
C LEU A 93 -9.29 -12.67 -13.90
N GLY A 94 -10.58 -13.03 -14.03
CA GLY A 94 -11.46 -12.53 -15.09
C GLY A 94 -11.74 -11.02 -14.99
N ALA A 95 -11.72 -10.46 -13.77
CA ALA A 95 -11.84 -9.02 -13.57
C ALA A 95 -10.52 -8.26 -13.83
N LEU A 96 -9.38 -8.93 -13.67
CA LEU A 96 -8.04 -8.37 -13.81
C LEU A 96 -7.61 -8.29 -15.30
N PRO A 97 -6.92 -7.21 -15.74
CA PRO A 97 -6.34 -7.18 -17.08
C PRO A 97 -5.30 -8.28 -17.25
N THR A 98 -5.18 -8.81 -18.47
CA THR A 98 -4.30 -9.95 -18.78
C THR A 98 -2.83 -9.64 -18.51
N GLU A 99 -2.41 -8.38 -18.72
CA GLU A 99 -1.06 -7.90 -18.40
C GLU A 99 -0.73 -8.01 -16.90
N SER A 100 -1.75 -8.08 -16.05
CA SER A 100 -1.61 -8.23 -14.60
C SER A 100 -1.77 -9.67 -14.11
N HIS A 101 -2.00 -10.66 -14.96
CA HIS A 101 -2.11 -12.08 -14.54
C HIS A 101 -0.79 -12.64 -13.99
N THR A 102 0.33 -12.05 -14.39
CA THR A 102 1.66 -12.39 -13.87
C THR A 102 2.16 -11.27 -12.97
N ALA A 103 2.40 -11.60 -11.71
CA ALA A 103 3.00 -10.70 -10.73
C ALA A 103 4.49 -10.51 -11.05
N ARG A 104 5.01 -9.30 -10.76
CA ARG A 104 6.42 -8.97 -10.92
C ARG A 104 6.97 -8.41 -9.61
N VAL A 105 8.14 -8.89 -9.22
CA VAL A 105 8.77 -8.55 -7.95
C VAL A 105 10.26 -8.30 -8.16
N ALA A 106 10.84 -7.34 -7.44
CA ALA A 106 12.29 -7.20 -7.31
C ALA A 106 12.71 -7.51 -5.87
N PHE A 107 13.85 -8.17 -5.69
CA PHE A 107 14.31 -8.61 -4.39
C PHE A 107 15.79 -8.30 -4.20
N LEU A 108 16.07 -7.34 -3.31
CA LEU A 108 17.40 -6.92 -2.91
C LEU A 108 17.72 -7.54 -1.54
N ALA A 109 18.73 -8.40 -1.48
CA ALA A 109 19.09 -9.12 -0.26
C ALA A 109 20.61 -9.12 -0.03
N PRO A 110 21.07 -9.16 1.24
CA PRO A 110 22.47 -9.34 1.54
C PRO A 110 22.93 -10.76 1.17
N LYS A 111 24.22 -10.91 0.93
CA LYS A 111 24.87 -12.20 0.66
C LYS A 111 25.52 -12.73 1.93
N PHE A 112 25.57 -14.05 2.06
CA PHE A 112 26.28 -14.77 3.13
C PHE A 112 25.73 -14.58 4.55
N VAL A 113 24.49 -14.12 4.67
CA VAL A 113 23.76 -14.09 5.95
C VAL A 113 22.71 -15.21 5.90
N PRO A 114 22.64 -16.09 6.93
CA PRO A 114 21.61 -17.11 7.01
C PRO A 114 20.21 -16.48 7.00
N PRO A 115 19.22 -17.03 6.27
CA PRO A 115 17.88 -16.47 6.20
C PRO A 115 17.20 -16.24 7.56
N GLN A 116 17.45 -17.12 8.54
CA GLN A 116 16.87 -17.02 9.88
C GLN A 116 17.37 -15.78 10.65
N SER A 117 18.52 -15.25 10.26
CA SER A 117 19.09 -14.01 10.81
C SER A 117 18.78 -12.77 9.96
N LEU A 118 17.98 -12.94 8.90
CA LEU A 118 17.53 -11.86 8.04
C LEU A 118 16.10 -11.45 8.38
N ALA A 119 15.86 -10.15 8.25
CA ALA A 119 14.53 -9.62 8.10
C ALA A 119 14.25 -9.30 6.62
N CYS A 120 12.99 -9.29 6.20
CA CYS A 120 12.60 -8.82 4.88
C CYS A 120 11.37 -7.90 4.98
N VAL A 121 11.40 -6.77 4.28
CA VAL A 121 10.22 -5.92 4.14
C VAL A 121 9.73 -5.86 2.71
N VAL A 122 8.43 -6.12 2.53
CA VAL A 122 7.71 -6.03 1.26
C VAL A 122 7.19 -4.60 1.05
N HIS A 123 7.65 -3.93 0.00
CA HIS A 123 7.33 -2.54 -0.33
C HIS A 123 6.24 -2.44 -1.40
N LEU A 124 5.09 -1.91 -1.00
CA LEU A 124 3.92 -1.71 -1.85
C LEU A 124 3.89 -0.33 -2.49
N ALA A 125 3.42 -0.27 -3.74
CA ALA A 125 3.43 0.94 -4.55
C ALA A 125 2.37 1.95 -4.11
N GLY A 126 2.75 3.22 -4.00
CA GLY A 126 1.80 4.33 -3.95
C GLY A 126 1.25 4.68 -5.33
N THR A 127 0.26 5.58 -5.37
CA THR A 127 -0.35 6.00 -6.65
C THR A 127 0.70 6.58 -7.60
N GLY A 128 0.84 5.95 -8.78
CA GLY A 128 1.79 6.36 -9.82
C GLY A 128 3.23 5.90 -9.61
N ASP A 129 3.52 5.11 -8.59
CA ASP A 129 4.82 4.43 -8.43
C ASP A 129 4.89 3.20 -9.34
N HIS A 130 5.26 3.44 -10.59
CA HIS A 130 5.10 2.45 -11.66
C HIS A 130 6.13 1.32 -11.67
N THR A 131 7.36 1.55 -11.20
CA THR A 131 8.47 0.59 -11.33
C THR A 131 9.09 0.30 -9.96
N PHE A 132 10.16 -0.49 -9.92
CA PHE A 132 10.84 -0.84 -8.68
C PHE A 132 11.77 0.27 -8.15
N GLU A 133 12.29 1.12 -9.03
CA GLU A 133 13.48 1.94 -8.76
C GLU A 133 13.37 2.80 -7.52
N ARG A 134 12.25 3.51 -7.37
CA ARG A 134 12.04 4.43 -6.25
C ARG A 134 12.12 3.71 -4.90
N ARG A 135 11.46 2.55 -4.82
CA ARG A 135 11.40 1.74 -3.60
C ARG A 135 12.70 0.98 -3.35
N LEU A 136 13.39 0.52 -4.39
CA LEU A 136 14.71 -0.11 -4.26
C LEU A 136 15.78 0.84 -3.69
N ARG A 137 15.66 2.16 -3.91
CA ARG A 137 16.54 3.16 -3.28
C ARG A 137 16.45 3.16 -1.75
N LEU A 138 15.33 2.71 -1.17
CA LEU A 138 15.18 2.56 0.28
C LEU A 138 15.93 1.33 0.82
N GLY A 139 16.17 0.32 -0.02
CA GLY A 139 16.79 -0.94 0.41
C GLY A 139 18.30 -0.86 0.64
N GLY A 140 19.00 0.06 -0.03
CA GLY A 140 20.46 0.20 0.13
C GLY A 140 20.92 0.40 1.58
N PRO A 141 20.35 1.34 2.34
CA PRO A 141 20.62 1.49 3.77
C PRO A 141 20.21 0.29 4.62
N LEU A 142 19.10 -0.38 4.29
CA LEU A 142 18.55 -1.53 5.04
C LEU A 142 19.46 -2.77 5.00
N LEU A 143 20.23 -2.94 3.92
CA LEU A 143 21.19 -4.04 3.79
C LEU A 143 22.26 -4.06 4.89
N LYS A 144 22.62 -2.90 5.47
CA LYS A 144 23.62 -2.83 6.54
C LYS A 144 23.16 -3.46 7.85
N GLU A 145 21.86 -3.71 7.93
CA GLU A 145 21.12 -4.03 9.16
C GLU A 145 20.43 -5.38 8.98
N ASN A 146 20.90 -6.16 7.98
CA ASN A 146 20.39 -7.49 7.64
C ASN A 146 18.90 -7.48 7.28
N ILE A 147 18.40 -6.36 6.77
CA ILE A 147 17.04 -6.21 6.27
C ILE A 147 17.07 -6.25 4.74
N ALA A 148 16.52 -7.31 4.17
CA ALA A 148 16.26 -7.43 2.74
C ALA A 148 15.04 -6.59 2.33
N THR A 149 15.00 -6.17 1.07
CA THR A 149 13.93 -5.35 0.49
C THR A 149 13.31 -6.06 -0.69
N MET A 150 12.03 -6.39 -0.58
CA MET A 150 11.24 -6.95 -1.66
C MET A 150 10.26 -5.90 -2.17
N VAL A 151 10.19 -5.69 -3.48
CA VAL A 151 9.37 -4.62 -4.09
C VAL A 151 8.40 -5.23 -5.08
N LEU A 152 7.10 -5.13 -4.80
CA LEU A 152 6.04 -5.67 -5.66
C LEU A 152 5.57 -4.63 -6.68
N GLU A 153 5.60 -4.92 -7.97
CA GLU A 153 4.99 -4.07 -9.00
C GLU A 153 3.48 -4.30 -8.98
N SER A 154 2.71 -3.30 -8.54
CA SER A 154 1.25 -3.42 -8.44
C SER A 154 0.60 -3.72 -9.80
N PRO A 155 -0.52 -4.45 -9.83
CA PRO A 155 -1.36 -4.56 -11.02
C PRO A 155 -1.74 -3.15 -11.51
N PHE A 156 -2.00 -3.04 -12.81
CA PHE A 156 -2.25 -1.77 -13.52
C PHE A 156 -1.07 -0.80 -13.61
N TYR A 157 0.11 -1.11 -13.06
CA TYR A 157 1.31 -0.25 -13.10
C TYR A 157 2.48 -0.89 -13.85
N GLY A 158 3.44 -0.07 -14.28
CA GLY A 158 4.67 -0.56 -14.91
C GLY A 158 4.38 -1.43 -16.12
N LYS A 159 4.94 -2.64 -16.12
CA LYS A 159 4.72 -3.63 -17.19
C LYS A 159 3.36 -4.33 -17.10
N ARG A 160 2.64 -4.16 -15.99
CA ARG A 160 1.30 -4.72 -15.73
C ARG A 160 0.17 -3.74 -16.06
N ARG A 161 0.48 -2.58 -16.67
CA ARG A 161 -0.49 -1.53 -17.01
C ARG A 161 -1.24 -1.86 -18.31
N PRO A 162 -2.59 -1.81 -18.31
CA PRO A 162 -3.39 -1.96 -19.54
C PRO A 162 -3.03 -0.92 -20.61
N LEU A 163 -3.07 -1.33 -21.87
CA LEU A 163 -2.69 -0.48 -23.01
C LEU A 163 -3.42 0.88 -23.04
N LEU A 164 -4.72 0.90 -22.75
CA LEU A 164 -5.55 2.11 -22.80
C LEU A 164 -5.39 3.01 -21.58
N GLN A 165 -4.75 2.53 -20.51
CA GLN A 165 -4.55 3.30 -19.29
C GLN A 165 -3.35 4.24 -19.42
N ARG A 166 -3.57 5.53 -19.14
CA ARG A 166 -2.49 6.54 -19.13
C ARG A 166 -1.97 6.79 -17.72
N GLY A 167 -0.70 6.47 -17.50
CA GLY A 167 -0.06 6.64 -16.19
C GLY A 167 -0.81 5.88 -15.09
N ALA A 168 -1.06 6.56 -13.97
CA ALA A 168 -1.74 5.99 -12.80
C ALA A 168 -3.26 6.08 -12.85
N LYS A 169 -3.84 6.64 -13.93
CA LYS A 169 -5.26 7.01 -14.00
C LYS A 169 -6.10 5.79 -14.38
N LEU A 170 -6.53 5.05 -13.36
CA LEU A 170 -7.43 3.89 -13.50
C LEU A 170 -8.70 4.30 -14.25
N LEU A 171 -9.18 3.41 -15.12
CA LEU A 171 -10.26 3.73 -16.06
C LEU A 171 -11.64 3.54 -15.42
N CYS A 172 -11.79 2.56 -14.53
CA CYS A 172 -13.03 2.28 -13.82
C CYS A 172 -12.84 2.31 -12.29
N VAL A 173 -13.91 2.54 -11.53
CA VAL A 173 -13.87 2.43 -10.06
C VAL A 173 -13.54 1.00 -9.61
N SER A 174 -14.09 0.00 -10.31
CA SER A 174 -13.76 -1.41 -10.06
C SER A 174 -12.27 -1.70 -10.18
N ASP A 175 -11.55 -1.07 -11.12
CA ASP A 175 -10.10 -1.27 -11.31
C ASP A 175 -9.32 -0.91 -10.03
N LEU A 176 -9.77 0.09 -9.26
CA LEU A 176 -9.13 0.46 -7.98
C LEU A 176 -9.27 -0.65 -6.95
N LEU A 177 -10.46 -1.23 -6.85
CA LEU A 177 -10.74 -2.31 -5.92
C LEU A 177 -10.03 -3.61 -6.32
N VAL A 178 -10.02 -3.96 -7.62
CA VAL A 178 -9.26 -5.10 -8.15
C VAL A 178 -7.77 -4.91 -7.89
N LEU A 179 -7.22 -3.72 -8.16
CA LEU A 179 -5.82 -3.40 -7.91
C LEU A 179 -5.47 -3.66 -6.45
N GLY A 180 -6.24 -3.10 -5.52
CA GLY A 180 -6.00 -3.26 -4.08
C GLY A 180 -6.10 -4.72 -3.66
N ARG A 181 -7.16 -5.41 -4.07
CA ARG A 181 -7.37 -6.82 -3.71
C ARG A 181 -6.22 -7.72 -4.17
N VAL A 182 -5.82 -7.61 -5.43
CA VAL A 182 -4.73 -8.42 -5.99
C VAL A 182 -3.38 -8.07 -5.36
N THR A 183 -3.11 -6.78 -5.09
CA THR A 183 -1.88 -6.37 -4.40
C THR A 183 -1.78 -6.99 -3.01
N ILE A 184 -2.89 -7.04 -2.27
CA ILE A 184 -2.95 -7.61 -0.92
C ILE A 184 -2.67 -9.12 -0.97
N GLU A 185 -3.33 -9.87 -1.87
CA GLU A 185 -3.11 -11.32 -1.98
C GLU A 185 -1.67 -11.65 -2.40
N GLU A 186 -1.13 -10.96 -3.41
CA GLU A 186 0.25 -11.14 -3.85
C GLU A 186 1.26 -10.85 -2.73
N ALA A 187 1.05 -9.79 -1.96
CA ALA A 187 1.91 -9.44 -0.84
C ALA A 187 1.83 -10.47 0.30
N ARG A 188 0.62 -10.94 0.64
CA ARG A 188 0.43 -12.01 1.64
C ARG A 188 1.11 -13.31 1.22
N SER A 189 1.00 -13.69 -0.05
CA SER A 189 1.68 -14.87 -0.61
C SER A 189 3.20 -14.72 -0.63
N LEU A 190 3.73 -13.53 -0.90
CA LEU A 190 5.18 -13.27 -0.84
C LEU A 190 5.72 -13.35 0.59
N LEU A 191 4.99 -12.82 1.57
CA LEU A 191 5.33 -12.98 3.00
C LEU A 191 5.31 -14.46 3.39
N TYR A 192 4.29 -15.19 2.95
CA TYR A 192 4.20 -16.63 3.22
C TYR A 192 5.33 -17.43 2.56
N TRP A 193 5.75 -17.08 1.34
CA TRP A 193 6.93 -17.66 0.70
C TRP A 193 8.23 -17.30 1.45
N LEU A 194 8.34 -16.07 1.97
CA LEU A 194 9.51 -15.65 2.77
C LEU A 194 9.65 -16.48 4.05
N ASP A 195 8.53 -16.83 4.67
CA ASP A 195 8.45 -17.66 5.86
C ASP A 195 8.78 -19.13 5.53
N CYS A 196 7.93 -19.79 4.74
CA CYS A 196 7.98 -21.24 4.55
C CYS A 196 9.12 -21.73 3.67
N GLU A 197 9.47 -21.00 2.61
CA GLU A 197 10.43 -21.46 1.60
C GLU A 197 11.78 -20.77 1.76
N ALA A 198 11.79 -19.46 1.97
CA ALA A 198 13.04 -18.72 2.13
C ALA A 198 13.60 -18.79 3.56
N GLY A 199 12.76 -19.04 4.58
CA GLY A 199 13.16 -19.21 5.97
C GLY A 199 13.60 -17.92 6.68
N PHE A 200 12.98 -16.78 6.36
CA PHE A 200 13.29 -15.49 6.98
C PHE A 200 12.85 -15.44 8.44
N GLY A 201 13.71 -14.93 9.33
CA GLY A 201 13.39 -14.86 10.76
C GLY A 201 12.35 -13.80 11.11
N LYS A 202 12.36 -12.66 10.40
CA LYS A 202 11.39 -11.58 10.61
C LYS A 202 10.89 -11.01 9.30
N MET A 203 9.63 -10.57 9.30
CA MET A 203 9.00 -10.05 8.10
C MET A 203 8.24 -8.77 8.38
N GLY A 204 8.19 -7.92 7.36
CA GLY A 204 7.42 -6.69 7.40
C GLY A 204 6.77 -6.36 6.07
N VAL A 205 5.80 -5.46 6.11
CA VAL A 205 5.18 -4.85 4.94
C VAL A 205 5.11 -3.34 5.14
N CYS A 206 5.41 -2.60 4.07
CA CYS A 206 5.31 -1.15 4.11
C CYS A 206 4.78 -0.61 2.78
N GLY A 207 4.25 0.60 2.80
CA GLY A 207 3.80 1.23 1.58
C GLY A 207 3.40 2.68 1.78
N LEU A 208 3.37 3.43 0.68
CA LEU A 208 3.09 4.86 0.71
C LEU A 208 1.70 5.17 0.14
N SER A 209 0.93 6.01 0.82
CA SER A 209 -0.41 6.46 0.42
C SER A 209 -1.32 5.25 0.14
N MET A 210 -1.77 5.04 -1.10
CA MET A 210 -2.47 3.81 -1.52
C MET A 210 -1.73 2.52 -1.11
N GLY A 211 -0.41 2.47 -1.26
CA GLY A 211 0.39 1.32 -0.84
C GLY A 211 0.41 1.13 0.66
N GLY A 212 0.25 2.20 1.45
CA GLY A 212 0.15 2.13 2.90
C GLY A 212 -1.19 1.56 3.35
N VAL A 213 -2.29 1.91 2.67
CA VAL A 213 -3.61 1.27 2.87
C VAL A 213 -3.50 -0.24 2.65
N HIS A 214 -2.87 -0.66 1.55
CA HIS A 214 -2.65 -2.08 1.27
C HIS A 214 -1.73 -2.75 2.29
N ALA A 215 -0.67 -2.06 2.75
CA ALA A 215 0.25 -2.60 3.75
C ALA A 215 -0.48 -2.83 5.08
N ALA A 216 -1.34 -1.90 5.48
CA ALA A 216 -2.20 -2.05 6.64
C ALA A 216 -3.12 -3.28 6.51
N MET A 217 -3.83 -3.42 5.38
CA MET A 217 -4.69 -4.59 5.12
C MET A 217 -3.90 -5.91 5.10
N VAL A 218 -2.69 -5.92 4.54
CA VAL A 218 -1.80 -7.09 4.55
C VAL A 218 -1.42 -7.47 5.98
N GLY A 219 -0.95 -6.52 6.79
CA GLY A 219 -0.57 -6.77 8.18
C GLY A 219 -1.73 -7.23 9.07
N SER A 220 -2.93 -6.70 8.82
CA SER A 220 -4.16 -7.11 9.50
C SER A 220 -4.59 -8.54 9.15
N LEU A 221 -4.48 -8.92 7.87
CA LEU A 221 -4.96 -10.21 7.37
C LEU A 221 -3.92 -11.33 7.43
N HIS A 222 -2.64 -11.05 7.66
CA HIS A 222 -1.62 -12.09 7.67
C HIS A 222 -1.77 -13.01 8.89
N PRO A 223 -1.64 -14.35 8.73
CA PRO A 223 -1.88 -15.29 9.82
C PRO A 223 -0.84 -15.22 10.94
N THR A 224 0.39 -14.78 10.63
CA THR A 224 1.49 -14.59 11.58
C THR A 224 1.77 -13.10 11.83
N PRO A 225 2.44 -12.73 12.94
CA PRO A 225 2.83 -11.35 13.21
C PRO A 225 3.77 -10.79 12.13
N VAL A 226 3.39 -9.65 11.53
CA VAL A 226 4.17 -8.95 10.51
C VAL A 226 4.31 -7.47 10.88
N ALA A 227 5.56 -6.98 10.88
CA ALA A 227 5.86 -5.57 11.09
C ALA A 227 5.18 -4.71 10.01
N THR A 228 4.32 -3.79 10.40
CA THR A 228 3.46 -3.05 9.44
C THR A 228 3.74 -1.55 9.49
N LEU A 229 4.12 -0.99 8.34
CA LEU A 229 4.59 0.39 8.20
C LEU A 229 3.81 1.16 7.11
N PRO A 230 2.58 1.64 7.39
CA PRO A 230 1.83 2.49 6.47
C PRO A 230 2.34 3.93 6.52
N PHE A 231 2.83 4.44 5.38
CA PHE A 231 3.31 5.82 5.24
C PHE A 231 2.27 6.68 4.53
N LEU A 232 1.86 7.78 5.15
CA LEU A 232 0.97 8.80 4.60
C LEU A 232 -0.34 8.20 4.04
N SER A 233 -0.86 7.16 4.68
CA SER A 233 -2.05 6.45 4.21
C SER A 233 -3.32 6.96 4.89
N PRO A 234 -4.42 7.16 4.14
CA PRO A 234 -5.73 7.32 4.77
C PRO A 234 -6.21 6.00 5.40
N HIS A 235 -7.23 6.09 6.25
CA HIS A 235 -7.99 4.93 6.68
C HIS A 235 -8.78 4.27 5.53
N SER A 236 -9.15 5.03 4.49
CA SER A 236 -9.92 4.56 3.33
C SER A 236 -9.64 5.37 2.07
N ALA A 237 -9.84 4.77 0.88
CA ALA A 237 -9.83 5.50 -0.38
C ALA A 237 -10.93 6.59 -0.45
N VAL A 238 -11.98 6.49 0.37
CA VAL A 238 -13.01 7.55 0.52
C VAL A 238 -12.36 8.90 0.80
N VAL A 239 -11.42 8.94 1.74
CA VAL A 239 -10.74 10.16 2.16
C VAL A 239 -10.00 10.79 0.99
N ALA A 240 -9.26 10.00 0.21
CA ALA A 240 -8.49 10.51 -0.92
C ALA A 240 -9.39 11.05 -2.04
N PHE A 241 -10.44 10.31 -2.42
CA PHE A 241 -11.26 10.60 -3.60
C PHE A 241 -12.52 11.45 -3.34
N CYS A 242 -13.01 11.52 -2.10
CA CYS A 242 -14.22 12.28 -1.75
C CYS A 242 -13.93 13.55 -0.95
N GLU A 243 -12.91 13.54 -0.09
CA GLU A 243 -12.57 14.69 0.77
C GLU A 243 -11.32 15.42 0.28
N GLY A 244 -10.27 14.65 -0.03
CA GLY A 244 -8.95 15.11 -0.42
C GLY A 244 -8.85 15.60 -1.86
N VAL A 245 -7.62 15.89 -2.27
CA VAL A 245 -7.31 16.56 -3.54
C VAL A 245 -7.67 15.71 -4.77
N LEU A 246 -7.72 14.37 -4.65
CA LEU A 246 -8.08 13.51 -5.79
C LEU A 246 -9.54 13.64 -6.22
N LYS A 247 -10.42 14.24 -5.42
CA LYS A 247 -11.78 14.58 -5.87
C LYS A 247 -11.79 15.48 -7.11
N HIS A 248 -10.77 16.31 -7.29
CA HIS A 248 -10.62 17.14 -8.49
C HIS A 248 -10.06 16.37 -9.69
N ALA A 249 -9.52 15.17 -9.46
CA ALA A 249 -9.01 14.29 -10.49
C ALA A 249 -10.03 13.22 -10.92
N THR A 250 -11.21 13.15 -10.30
CA THR A 250 -12.25 12.15 -10.58
C THR A 250 -13.18 12.62 -11.70
N ALA A 251 -13.48 11.74 -12.65
CA ALA A 251 -14.43 11.97 -13.74
C ALA A 251 -15.90 11.85 -13.25
N TRP A 252 -16.36 12.79 -12.43
CA TRP A 252 -17.70 12.75 -11.85
C TRP A 252 -18.82 12.71 -12.89
N ASP A 253 -18.66 13.42 -14.01
CA ASP A 253 -19.65 13.44 -15.10
C ASP A 253 -19.76 12.06 -15.76
N ALA A 254 -18.63 11.40 -16.04
CA ALA A 254 -18.61 10.05 -16.60
C ALA A 254 -19.25 9.03 -15.65
N LEU A 255 -19.01 9.15 -14.35
CA LEU A 255 -19.64 8.30 -13.34
C LEU A 255 -21.15 8.53 -13.23
N ARG A 256 -21.62 9.77 -13.45
CA ARG A 256 -23.05 10.09 -13.48
C ARG A 256 -23.71 9.51 -14.72
N GLU A 257 -23.09 9.70 -15.89
CA GLU A 257 -23.59 9.21 -17.18
C GLU A 257 -23.70 7.68 -17.21
N ASP A 258 -22.71 6.98 -16.66
CA ASP A 258 -22.71 5.50 -16.57
C ASP A 258 -23.91 4.96 -15.77
N LEU A 259 -24.43 5.72 -14.80
CA LEU A 259 -25.62 5.35 -14.02
C LEU A 259 -26.94 5.84 -14.60
N ALA A 260 -26.90 6.94 -15.37
CA ALA A 260 -28.09 7.49 -16.03
C ALA A 260 -28.63 6.54 -17.11
N VAL A 261 -27.82 5.59 -17.58
CA VAL A 261 -28.26 4.48 -18.45
C VAL A 261 -29.20 3.51 -17.70
N GLU A 262 -29.08 3.40 -16.37
CA GLU A 262 -29.81 2.42 -15.54
C GLU A 262 -30.93 3.02 -14.68
N LYS A 263 -30.88 4.32 -14.34
CA LYS A 263 -31.87 5.02 -13.49
C LYS A 263 -32.14 6.45 -14.01
N ALA A 264 -33.30 7.00 -13.64
CA ALA A 264 -33.64 8.42 -13.89
C ALA A 264 -32.52 9.37 -13.44
N GLU A 265 -32.44 10.56 -14.05
CA GLU A 265 -31.34 11.53 -13.87
C GLU A 265 -30.80 11.60 -12.42
N MET A 266 -29.66 10.95 -12.18
CA MET A 266 -29.00 10.98 -10.87
C MET A 266 -28.28 12.31 -10.67
N THR A 267 -28.44 12.87 -9.48
CA THR A 267 -27.71 14.08 -9.06
C THR A 267 -26.24 13.75 -8.80
N LEU A 268 -25.37 14.76 -8.93
CA LEU A 268 -23.94 14.60 -8.60
C LEU A 268 -23.71 14.21 -7.14
N GLU A 269 -24.62 14.58 -6.23
CA GLU A 269 -24.49 14.22 -4.82
C GLU A 269 -24.78 12.74 -4.56
N GLU A 270 -25.77 12.17 -5.25
CA GLU A 270 -26.02 10.72 -5.20
C GLU A 270 -24.85 9.91 -5.78
N VAL A 271 -24.22 10.41 -6.85
CA VAL A 271 -23.01 9.80 -7.44
C VAL A 271 -21.85 9.82 -6.43
N ARG A 272 -21.64 10.94 -5.73
CA ARG A 272 -20.64 11.03 -4.66
C ARG A 272 -20.97 10.10 -3.49
N GLN A 273 -22.24 9.98 -3.12
CA GLN A 273 -22.65 9.07 -2.06
C GLN A 273 -22.43 7.60 -2.45
N ARG A 274 -22.72 7.22 -3.70
CA ARG A 274 -22.36 5.89 -4.22
C ARG A 274 -20.85 5.67 -4.17
N MET A 275 -20.05 6.66 -4.55
CA MET A 275 -18.58 6.57 -4.47
C MET A 275 -18.13 6.32 -3.03
N ARG A 276 -18.67 7.07 -2.07
CA ARG A 276 -18.39 6.86 -0.64
C ARG A 276 -18.73 5.43 -0.20
N ASN A 277 -19.91 4.94 -0.58
CA ASN A 277 -20.35 3.59 -0.22
C ASN A 277 -19.43 2.51 -0.81
N VAL A 278 -19.08 2.63 -2.09
CA VAL A 278 -18.18 1.68 -2.79
C VAL A 278 -16.78 1.72 -2.19
N LEU A 279 -16.21 2.90 -1.96
CA LEU A 279 -14.86 3.02 -1.44
C LEU A 279 -14.77 2.72 0.06
N SER A 280 -15.88 2.73 0.81
CA SER A 280 -15.92 2.26 2.21
C SER A 280 -15.49 0.80 2.38
N LEU A 281 -15.48 0.03 1.28
CA LEU A 281 -14.95 -1.33 1.24
C LEU A 281 -13.43 -1.38 1.45
N THR A 282 -12.75 -0.24 1.27
CA THR A 282 -11.31 -0.08 1.50
C THR A 282 -10.98 0.49 2.88
N ASP A 283 -11.98 0.59 3.76
CA ASP A 283 -11.80 1.12 5.10
C ASP A 283 -11.10 0.10 6.00
N VAL A 284 -9.85 0.40 6.32
CA VAL A 284 -8.95 -0.42 7.15
C VAL A 284 -9.48 -0.58 8.57
N THR A 285 -10.28 0.36 9.09
CA THR A 285 -10.84 0.27 10.44
C THR A 285 -11.83 -0.88 10.61
N ARG A 286 -12.32 -1.44 9.49
CA ARG A 286 -13.23 -2.59 9.45
C ARG A 286 -12.50 -3.93 9.37
N PHE A 287 -11.18 -3.92 9.25
CA PHE A 287 -10.36 -5.13 9.21
C PHE A 287 -9.94 -5.51 10.64
N PRO A 288 -9.64 -6.80 10.90
CA PRO A 288 -9.20 -7.26 12.20
C PRO A 288 -7.99 -6.49 12.70
N VAL A 289 -7.87 -6.40 14.02
CA VAL A 289 -6.64 -5.92 14.64
C VAL A 289 -5.48 -6.85 14.23
N PRO A 290 -4.33 -6.33 13.75
CA PRO A 290 -3.16 -7.14 13.43
C PRO A 290 -2.73 -8.02 14.61
N LYS A 291 -2.12 -9.18 14.34
CA LYS A 291 -1.73 -10.14 15.39
C LYS A 291 -0.83 -9.53 16.47
N ASN A 292 0.02 -8.57 16.10
CA ASN A 292 0.81 -7.78 17.03
C ASN A 292 0.67 -6.27 16.69
N PRO A 293 -0.25 -5.55 17.35
CA PRO A 293 -0.45 -4.11 17.11
C PRO A 293 0.75 -3.25 17.50
N ASN A 294 1.60 -3.70 18.44
CA ASN A 294 2.81 -2.98 18.85
C ASN A 294 3.86 -2.97 17.72
N ALA A 295 3.78 -3.92 16.79
CA ALA A 295 4.58 -3.96 15.57
C ALA A 295 3.93 -3.18 14.41
N VAL A 296 3.07 -2.19 14.71
CA VAL A 296 2.45 -1.32 13.71
C VAL A 296 2.77 0.14 13.99
N ILE A 297 3.37 0.80 13.00
CA ILE A 297 3.69 2.23 13.08
C ILE A 297 3.11 2.95 11.87
N PHE A 298 2.12 3.80 12.12
CA PHE A 298 1.58 4.72 11.14
C PHE A 298 2.44 5.97 11.06
N VAL A 299 2.91 6.33 9.87
CA VAL A 299 3.64 7.58 9.66
C VAL A 299 2.75 8.58 8.92
N ALA A 300 2.41 9.71 9.56
CA ALA A 300 1.51 10.72 9.01
C ALA A 300 2.16 12.11 8.94
N ALA A 301 1.72 12.96 8.02
CA ALA A 301 2.23 14.33 7.90
C ALA A 301 1.38 15.34 8.68
N THR A 302 2.04 16.36 9.26
CA THR A 302 1.37 17.41 10.03
C THR A 302 0.53 18.36 9.19
N ASP A 303 0.84 18.52 7.91
CA ASP A 303 0.23 19.50 7.01
C ASP A 303 -0.16 18.84 5.66
N ASP A 304 -0.60 17.59 5.73
CA ASP A 304 -0.98 16.77 4.58
C ASP A 304 -2.26 17.30 3.91
N GLY A 305 -2.14 17.77 2.66
CA GLY A 305 -3.28 18.27 1.90
C GLY A 305 -4.15 17.17 1.29
N TYR A 306 -3.67 15.93 1.22
CA TYR A 306 -4.39 14.79 0.65
C TYR A 306 -5.14 14.03 1.73
N ILE A 307 -4.50 13.82 2.89
CA ILE A 307 -4.96 12.95 3.97
C ILE A 307 -5.10 13.78 5.26
N PRO A 308 -6.32 14.11 5.71
CA PRO A 308 -6.53 14.84 6.93
C PRO A 308 -6.08 14.04 8.17
N LYS A 309 -5.63 14.75 9.22
CA LYS A 309 -5.13 14.17 10.47
C LYS A 309 -6.09 13.18 11.14
N HIS A 310 -7.39 13.43 11.07
CA HIS A 310 -8.38 12.57 11.71
C HIS A 310 -8.31 11.13 11.17
N SER A 311 -7.93 10.96 9.90
CA SER A 311 -7.91 9.67 9.23
C SER A 311 -6.89 8.71 9.85
N VAL A 312 -5.67 9.17 10.16
CA VAL A 312 -4.67 8.33 10.85
C VAL A 312 -5.04 8.08 12.33
N LEU A 313 -5.73 9.03 12.98
CA LEU A 313 -6.17 8.85 14.36
C LEU A 313 -7.30 7.81 14.46
N GLU A 314 -8.16 7.72 13.45
CA GLU A 314 -9.17 6.66 13.36
C GLU A 314 -8.53 5.27 13.18
N LEU A 315 -7.46 5.17 12.37
CA LEU A 315 -6.66 3.95 12.25
C LEU A 315 -6.06 3.53 13.60
N GLN A 316 -5.42 4.46 14.29
CA GLN A 316 -4.82 4.18 15.61
C GLN A 316 -5.89 3.75 16.63
N LYS A 317 -7.06 4.40 16.60
CA LYS A 317 -8.17 4.05 17.49
C LYS A 317 -8.71 2.64 17.18
N ALA A 318 -8.78 2.26 15.91
CA ALA A 318 -9.22 0.93 15.50
C ALA A 318 -8.22 -0.16 15.92
N TRP A 319 -6.92 0.15 15.91
CA TRP A 319 -5.85 -0.78 16.27
C TRP A 319 -5.10 -0.34 17.54
N PRO A 320 -5.69 -0.58 18.73
CA PRO A 320 -5.06 -0.20 19.99
C PRO A 320 -3.71 -0.91 20.18
N GLY A 321 -2.69 -0.16 20.59
CA GLY A 321 -1.29 -0.63 20.68
C GLY A 321 -0.40 -0.14 19.54
N SER A 322 -0.98 0.30 18.42
CA SER A 322 -0.22 0.90 17.31
C SER A 322 0.30 2.30 17.63
N GLU A 323 1.47 2.64 17.05
CA GLU A 323 2.10 3.95 17.19
C GLU A 323 1.75 4.86 16.00
N VAL A 324 1.59 6.17 16.25
CA VAL A 324 1.52 7.18 15.19
C VAL A 324 2.73 8.11 15.30
N ARG A 325 3.54 8.15 14.24
CA ARG A 325 4.67 9.06 14.10
C ARG A 325 4.36 10.19 13.12
N TRP A 326 4.58 11.42 13.57
CA TRP A 326 4.30 12.61 12.78
C TRP A 326 5.55 13.14 12.07
N VAL A 327 5.48 13.33 10.74
CA VAL A 327 6.46 14.10 9.95
C VAL A 327 5.98 15.53 9.76
N THR A 328 6.88 16.50 9.92
CA THR A 328 6.61 17.87 9.46
C THR A 328 6.64 17.93 7.93
N GLY A 329 5.53 18.35 7.32
CA GLY A 329 5.39 18.49 5.87
C GLY A 329 3.98 18.18 5.37
N GLY A 330 3.76 18.38 4.07
CA GLY A 330 2.56 17.94 3.34
C GLY A 330 2.81 16.66 2.54
N HIS A 331 1.78 16.06 1.95
CA HIS A 331 1.84 14.79 1.23
C HIS A 331 2.93 14.79 0.16
N VAL A 332 2.87 15.77 -0.75
CA VAL A 332 3.77 15.82 -1.91
C VAL A 332 5.16 16.25 -1.49
N SER A 333 5.28 17.19 -0.55
CA SER A 333 6.61 17.63 -0.06
C SER A 333 7.35 16.52 0.70
N SER A 334 6.63 15.73 1.50
CA SER A 334 7.12 14.54 2.19
C SER A 334 7.57 13.46 1.20
N ILE A 335 6.89 13.35 0.05
CA ILE A 335 7.18 12.43 -1.05
C ILE A 335 8.34 12.92 -1.94
N LEU A 336 8.38 14.19 -2.38
CA LEU A 336 9.30 14.69 -3.42
C LEU A 336 10.69 15.03 -2.89
N LEU A 337 10.82 15.42 -1.62
CA LEU A 337 12.13 15.60 -0.97
C LEU A 337 12.89 14.25 -0.77
N HIS A 338 12.32 13.14 -1.26
CA HIS A 338 12.94 11.84 -1.44
C HIS A 338 13.78 11.73 -2.74
N GLY A 339 13.57 12.62 -3.72
CA GLY A 339 14.13 12.48 -5.08
C GLY A 339 15.41 13.27 -5.36
N ALA A 340 15.71 14.32 -4.59
CA ALA A 340 16.84 15.22 -4.83
C ALA A 340 17.98 14.95 -3.85
N CYS A 341 18.72 13.86 -4.04
CA CYS A 341 20.01 13.67 -3.39
C CYS A 341 21.02 13.15 -4.41
N GLY A 342 21.42 14.04 -5.32
CA GLY A 342 22.46 13.81 -6.32
C GLY A 342 23.46 14.96 -6.47
N SER A 343 23.31 16.07 -5.74
CA SER A 343 24.24 17.19 -5.77
C SER A 343 24.76 17.48 -4.37
N ARG A 344 26.08 17.38 -4.22
CA ARG A 344 26.82 18.03 -3.13
C ARG A 344 26.54 19.53 -3.24
N ASP A 345 26.41 20.18 -2.09
CA ASP A 345 26.14 21.62 -1.92
C ASP A 345 24.67 22.04 -2.05
N ILE A 346 23.91 21.84 -0.97
CA ILE A 346 22.97 22.83 -0.45
C ILE A 346 22.99 22.75 1.09
N THR A 347 23.01 23.93 1.67
CA THR A 347 23.12 24.29 3.08
C THR A 347 22.14 23.56 4.01
N SER A 348 22.51 23.50 5.28
CA SER A 348 21.99 22.71 6.42
C SER A 348 20.50 22.90 6.82
N VAL A 349 19.60 23.25 5.90
CA VAL A 349 18.17 23.46 6.16
C VAL A 349 17.35 22.66 5.15
N GLY A 350 16.72 21.57 5.60
CA GLY A 350 15.77 20.79 4.79
C GLY A 350 16.19 19.35 4.45
N ARG A 351 16.65 18.57 5.43
CA ARG A 351 16.67 17.09 5.28
C ARG A 351 15.25 16.56 5.42
N SER A 352 14.71 15.94 4.36
CA SER A 352 13.34 15.38 4.28
C SER A 352 12.92 14.62 5.55
N ALA A 353 11.74 14.93 6.08
CA ALA A 353 11.17 14.28 7.26
C ALA A 353 10.77 12.82 7.01
N VAL A 354 10.39 12.45 5.78
CA VAL A 354 10.14 11.03 5.42
C VAL A 354 11.44 10.25 5.41
N PHE A 355 12.58 10.83 5.01
CA PHE A 355 13.89 10.17 5.11
C PHE A 355 14.35 9.96 6.57
N LYS A 356 13.83 10.74 7.53
CA LYS A 356 14.04 10.51 8.96
C LYS A 356 13.17 9.39 9.53
N LEU A 357 12.03 9.09 8.91
CA LEU A 357 11.04 8.09 9.36
C LEU A 357 10.96 6.82 8.48
N THR A 358 11.64 6.81 7.34
CA THR A 358 12.17 5.63 6.66
C THR A 358 13.63 5.37 7.06
N ARG A 359 14.07 5.90 8.22
CA ARG A 359 15.33 5.46 8.80
C ARG A 359 15.25 3.96 9.01
N VAL A 360 16.36 3.29 8.75
CA VAL A 360 16.63 1.93 9.24
C VAL A 360 16.04 1.72 10.63
N SER A 361 16.20 2.69 11.54
CA SER A 361 15.70 2.56 12.91
C SER A 361 14.20 2.34 13.00
N CYS A 362 13.36 2.93 12.14
CA CYS A 362 11.92 2.62 12.15
C CYS A 362 11.66 1.18 11.72
N TYR A 363 12.36 0.70 10.69
CA TYR A 363 12.25 -0.71 10.27
C TYR A 363 12.74 -1.66 11.37
N ALA A 364 13.91 -1.37 11.94
CA ALA A 364 14.53 -2.16 13.00
C ALA A 364 13.67 -2.17 14.28
N GLU A 365 13.21 -1.01 14.76
CA GLU A 365 12.36 -0.87 15.97
C GLU A 365 11.04 -1.65 15.81
N VAL A 366 10.38 -1.59 14.65
CA VAL A 366 9.13 -2.34 14.44
C VAL A 366 9.40 -3.84 14.40
N LEU A 367 10.52 -4.25 13.80
CA LEU A 367 10.95 -5.65 13.76
C LEU A 367 11.42 -6.15 15.14
N GLU A 368 11.97 -5.29 15.99
CA GLU A 368 12.27 -5.58 17.41
C GLU A 368 10.96 -5.72 18.21
N GLY A 369 9.91 -4.97 17.86
CA GLY A 369 8.58 -5.14 18.44
C GLY A 369 8.00 -6.54 18.29
N LEU A 370 8.45 -7.33 17.29
CA LEU A 370 8.09 -8.74 17.15
C LEU A 370 8.72 -9.64 18.23
N ASP A 371 9.89 -9.27 18.77
CA ASP A 371 10.58 -10.04 19.82
C ASP A 371 9.96 -9.85 21.21
N SER A 372 9.10 -8.84 21.38
CA SER A 372 8.43 -8.54 22.65
C SER A 372 7.24 -9.46 22.95
N MET A 373 6.89 -10.39 22.04
CA MET A 373 5.88 -11.42 22.27
C MET A 373 6.48 -12.53 23.14
N SER A 374 5.79 -12.90 24.22
CA SER A 374 6.27 -13.96 25.12
C SER A 374 6.16 -15.34 24.46
N GLU A 375 7.00 -16.31 24.85
CA GLU A 375 6.87 -17.71 24.39
C GLU A 375 5.47 -18.29 24.68
N GLU A 376 4.80 -17.80 25.72
CA GLU A 376 3.41 -18.16 26.05
C GLU A 376 2.41 -17.69 24.97
N ASP A 377 2.58 -16.48 24.41
CA ASP A 377 1.73 -15.93 23.35
C ASP A 377 1.87 -16.69 22.02
N LEU A 378 3.07 -17.22 21.73
CA LEU A 378 3.35 -18.04 20.56
C LEU A 378 2.77 -19.46 20.71
N SER A 379 2.87 -20.05 21.90
CA SER A 379 2.34 -21.40 22.19
C SER A 379 0.81 -21.48 22.14
N ALA A 380 0.11 -20.37 22.41
CA ALA A 380 -1.34 -20.28 22.31
C ALA A 380 -1.86 -20.30 20.85
N MET A 381 -0.97 -20.09 19.86
CA MET A 381 -1.30 -20.11 18.43
C MET A 381 -1.14 -21.49 17.77
N ASP A 382 -0.48 -22.45 18.45
CA ASP A 382 -0.18 -23.81 17.94
C ASP A 382 -1.28 -24.86 18.19
N LEU A 383 -2.52 -24.46 18.42
CA LEU A 383 -3.64 -25.39 18.62
C LEU A 383 -4.56 -25.49 17.41
N ILE A 384 -4.06 -26.09 16.33
CA ILE A 384 -4.87 -27.01 15.50
C ILE A 384 -3.98 -28.19 15.11
N PRO A 385 -4.11 -29.36 15.79
CA PRO A 385 -3.49 -30.58 15.30
C PRO A 385 -4.16 -30.96 13.97
N LEU A 386 -3.36 -31.12 12.92
CA LEU A 386 -3.76 -31.89 11.74
C LEU A 386 -3.85 -33.36 12.15
N GLU A 387 -4.95 -33.75 12.78
CA GLU A 387 -5.33 -35.16 12.87
C GLU A 387 -5.99 -35.59 11.56
N GLY A 388 -5.38 -36.59 10.93
CA GLY A 388 -5.76 -37.09 9.62
C GLY A 388 -7.10 -37.81 9.59
N LYS A 389 -7.66 -37.83 8.38
CA LYS A 389 -8.33 -38.99 7.78
C LYS A 389 -8.37 -38.83 6.27
#